data_AF-A0A0F9IBK1-F1
#
_entry.id   AF-A0A0F9IBK1-F1
#
_cell.length_a   1.000
_cell.length_b   1.000
_cell.length_c   1.000
_cell.angle_alpha   90.00
_cell.angle_beta   90.00
_cell.angle_gamma   90.00
#
_symmetry.space_group_name_H-M   'P 1'
#
loop_
_entity.id
_entity.type
_entity.pdbx_description
1 polymer ?
#
loop_
_entity_poly.entity_id
_entity_poly.type
_entity_poly.pdbx_seq_one_letter_code
_entity_poly.pdbx_strand_id
1 'polypeptide(L)'
;MIFRNPLKLLFYLCLLIVILLVGYKTYLNFFMKNFAGVHTGEVEQIHRDVSATEPFSFAVVGNINNSIGIFEERIIPELNASGMDFMVSAGNAVSGGGEGKYRALYGSLSHLNIPYLLTFGAHEHEDFGSFRFYDHFGPHFYSIRAGSSRLIFLDSTGKTPWQWQMRWLNELLGEDTSKARIL
;
A
#
# COMPACT_ATOMS: atom_id res chain seq x y z
N MET A 1 -24.81 -21.22 -45.63
CA MET A 1 -23.39 -21.53 -45.91
C MET A 1 -22.82 -22.15 -44.64
N ILE A 2 -22.73 -23.48 -44.62
CA ILE A 2 -22.50 -24.31 -43.42
C ILE A 2 -21.03 -24.20 -43.02
N PHE A 3 -20.75 -23.86 -41.76
CA PHE A 3 -19.40 -23.78 -41.21
C PHE A 3 -18.64 -25.09 -41.46
N ARG A 4 -17.74 -25.09 -42.46
CA ARG A 4 -16.81 -26.19 -42.73
C ARG A 4 -15.75 -26.17 -41.61
N ASN A 5 -15.96 -27.00 -40.58
CA ASN A 5 -15.09 -27.24 -39.42
C ASN A 5 -15.29 -26.29 -38.21
N PRO A 6 -16.39 -26.45 -37.45
CA PRO A 6 -16.63 -25.67 -36.22
C PRO A 6 -15.52 -25.85 -35.17
N LEU A 7 -14.86 -27.02 -35.12
CA LEU A 7 -13.71 -27.24 -34.24
C LEU A 7 -12.49 -26.39 -34.59
N LYS A 8 -12.23 -26.15 -35.89
CA LYS A 8 -11.12 -25.28 -36.30
C LYS A 8 -11.41 -23.83 -35.95
N LEU A 9 -12.66 -23.39 -36.12
CA LEU A 9 -13.09 -22.05 -35.72
C LEU A 9 -12.93 -21.86 -34.21
N LEU A 10 -13.41 -22.82 -33.41
CA LEU A 10 -13.27 -22.80 -31.96
C LEU A 10 -11.79 -22.76 -31.54
N PHE A 11 -10.94 -23.57 -32.19
CA PHE A 11 -9.50 -23.59 -31.93
C PHE A 11 -8.86 -22.22 -32.19
N TYR A 12 -9.12 -21.60 -33.34
CA TYR A 12 -8.56 -20.27 -33.65
C TYR A 12 -9.13 -19.18 -32.73
N LEU A 13 -10.38 -19.30 -32.30
CA LEU A 13 -10.98 -18.38 -31.32
C LEU A 13 -10.32 -18.52 -29.94
N CYS A 14 -10.11 -19.75 -29.45
CA CYS A 14 -9.35 -19.99 -28.22
C CYS A 14 -7.90 -19.48 -28.33
N LEU A 15 -7.23 -19.74 -29.45
CA LEU A 15 -5.87 -19.26 -29.70
C LEU A 15 -5.82 -17.72 -29.70
N LEU A 16 -6.79 -17.06 -30.34
CA LEU A 16 -6.91 -15.60 -30.33
C LEU A 16 -7.09 -15.06 -28.91
N ILE A 17 -7.97 -15.67 -28.11
CA ILE A 17 -8.20 -15.26 -26.71
C ILE A 17 -6.90 -15.40 -25.91
N VAL A 18 -6.16 -16.52 -26.05
CA VAL A 18 -4.88 -16.71 -25.37
C VAL A 18 -3.87 -15.65 -25.79
N ILE A 19 -3.75 -15.35 -27.09
CA ILE A 19 -2.86 -14.30 -27.60
C ILE A 19 -3.24 -12.93 -27.04
N LEU A 20 -4.54 -12.61 -26.98
CA LEU A 20 -5.03 -11.36 -26.40
C LEU A 20 -4.73 -11.26 -24.91
N LEU A 21 -4.91 -12.34 -24.14
CA LEU A 21 -4.61 -12.37 -22.70
C LEU A 21 -3.11 -12.22 -22.44
N VAL A 22 -2.27 -12.92 -23.20
CA VAL A 22 -0.81 -12.82 -23.11
C VAL A 22 -0.36 -11.41 -23.50
N GLY A 23 -0.84 -10.89 -24.64
CA GLY A 23 -0.53 -9.54 -25.11
C GLY A 23 -0.96 -8.46 -24.12
N TYR A 24 -2.14 -8.59 -23.52
CA TYR A 24 -2.62 -7.69 -22.47
C TYR A 24 -1.74 -7.74 -21.22
N LYS A 25 -1.35 -8.94 -20.77
CA LYS A 25 -0.44 -9.10 -19.63
C LYS A 25 0.94 -8.50 -19.91
N THR A 26 1.48 -8.70 -21.12
CA THR A 26 2.74 -8.10 -21.55
C THR A 26 2.63 -6.57 -21.61
N TYR A 27 1.54 -6.04 -22.18
CA TYR A 27 1.26 -4.61 -22.21
C TYR A 27 1.26 -4.02 -20.79
N LEU A 28 0.51 -4.63 -19.85
CA LEU A 28 0.50 -4.19 -18.46
C LEU A 28 1.90 -4.19 -17.85
N ASN A 29 2.69 -5.23 -18.08
CA ASN A 29 4.03 -5.34 -17.50
C ASN A 29 5.03 -4.31 -18.06
N PHE A 30 4.89 -3.90 -19.31
CA PHE A 30 5.79 -2.93 -19.95
C PHE A 30 5.34 -1.47 -19.79
N PHE A 31 4.04 -1.21 -19.82
CA PHE A 31 3.51 0.16 -19.87
C PHE A 31 3.02 0.69 -18.51
N MET A 32 2.68 -0.18 -17.55
CA MET A 32 2.34 0.28 -16.20
C MET A 32 3.62 0.39 -15.37
N LYS A 33 3.90 1.57 -14.82
CA LYS A 33 5.01 1.77 -13.87
C LYS A 33 4.91 0.73 -12.76
N ASN A 34 5.91 -0.13 -12.66
CA ASN A 34 6.08 -0.94 -11.47
C ASN A 34 6.59 -0.02 -10.38
N PHE A 35 5.88 0.02 -9.25
CA PHE A 35 6.32 0.67 -8.04
C PHE A 35 6.77 -0.41 -7.06
N ALA A 36 7.85 -0.16 -6.35
CA ALA A 36 8.42 -1.10 -5.40
C ALA A 36 9.03 -0.31 -4.24
N GLY A 37 8.89 -0.85 -3.03
CA GLY A 37 9.43 -0.24 -1.81
C GLY A 37 9.01 1.20 -1.57
N VAL A 38 7.76 1.56 -1.89
CA VAL A 38 7.23 2.95 -1.79
C VAL A 38 7.51 3.56 -0.42
N HIS A 39 7.27 2.82 0.68
CA HIS A 39 7.52 3.36 2.03
C HIS A 39 8.96 3.79 2.26
N THR A 40 9.95 3.23 1.56
CA THR A 40 11.35 3.68 1.71
C THR A 40 11.49 5.14 1.30
N GLY A 41 10.87 5.54 0.19
CA GLY A 41 10.89 6.93 -0.27
C GLY A 41 10.08 7.85 0.65
N GLU A 42 8.90 7.40 1.07
CA GLU A 42 8.00 8.14 1.96
C GLU A 42 8.63 8.39 3.34
N VAL A 43 9.26 7.36 3.93
CA VAL A 43 9.97 7.48 5.22
C VAL A 43 11.16 8.43 5.12
N GLU A 44 11.89 8.38 4.02
CA GLU A 44 13.04 9.27 3.82
C GLU A 44 12.59 10.72 3.63
N GLN A 45 11.42 10.94 3.04
CA GLN A 45 10.81 12.26 2.96
C GLN A 45 10.36 12.74 4.35
N ILE A 46 9.65 11.91 5.11
CA ILE A 46 9.24 12.23 6.49
C ILE A 46 10.47 12.55 7.36
N HIS A 47 11.56 11.80 7.23
CA HIS A 47 12.77 12.04 8.01
C HIS A 47 13.45 13.37 7.67
N ARG A 48 13.38 13.81 6.40
CA ARG A 48 13.92 15.11 5.97
C ARG A 48 13.05 16.28 6.39
N ASP A 49 11.74 16.12 6.26
CA ASP A 49 10.78 17.21 6.38
C ASP A 49 10.34 17.42 7.84
N VAL A 50 10.26 16.35 8.65
CA VAL A 50 9.83 16.42 10.06
C VAL A 50 11.01 16.67 10.99
N SER A 51 11.07 17.88 11.55
CA SER A 51 12.10 18.29 12.51
C SER A 51 12.00 17.53 13.85
N ALA A 52 13.15 17.27 14.47
CA ALA A 52 13.22 16.69 15.82
C ALA A 52 12.91 17.69 16.93
N THR A 53 12.91 18.99 16.64
CA THR A 53 12.73 20.06 17.64
C THR A 53 11.38 20.75 17.56
N GLU A 54 10.66 20.60 16.44
CA GLU A 54 9.38 21.26 16.22
C GLU A 54 8.21 20.25 16.34
N PRO A 55 7.02 20.71 16.77
CA PRO A 55 5.81 19.89 16.71
C PRO A 55 5.47 19.53 15.26
N PHE A 56 4.92 18.35 15.05
CA PHE A 56 4.42 17.89 13.76
C PHE A 56 3.00 17.33 13.92
N SER A 57 2.24 17.31 12.84
CA SER A 57 0.87 16.81 12.76
C SER A 57 0.73 15.83 11.62
N PHE A 58 -0.02 14.76 11.83
CA PHE A 58 -0.28 13.77 10.79
C PHE A 58 -1.73 13.35 10.81
N ALA A 59 -2.26 13.02 9.64
CA ALA A 59 -3.62 12.52 9.50
C ALA A 59 -3.64 11.00 9.63
N VAL A 60 -4.68 10.45 10.27
CA VAL A 60 -4.93 9.00 10.33
C VAL A 60 -6.21 8.70 9.57
N VAL A 61 -6.10 7.87 8.54
CA VAL A 61 -7.22 7.42 7.70
C VAL A 61 -7.31 5.90 7.77
N GLY A 62 -8.49 5.31 7.75
CA GLY A 62 -8.64 3.85 7.75
C GLY A 62 -9.71 3.40 6.78
N ASN A 63 -9.63 2.15 6.34
CA ASN A 63 -10.62 1.54 5.44
C ASN A 63 -10.90 2.38 4.17
N ILE A 64 -9.83 2.85 3.51
CA ILE A 64 -9.92 3.61 2.24
C ILE A 64 -10.75 2.81 1.21
N ASN A 65 -10.71 1.48 1.28
CA ASN A 65 -11.44 0.60 0.40
C ASN A 65 -12.96 0.83 0.39
N ASN A 66 -13.54 1.37 1.48
CA ASN A 66 -14.98 1.60 1.59
C ASN A 66 -15.44 2.60 0.53
N SER A 67 -14.59 3.56 0.18
CA SER A 67 -14.85 4.48 -0.91
C SER A 67 -13.57 5.14 -1.40
N ILE A 68 -12.92 4.50 -2.38
CA ILE A 68 -11.74 5.05 -3.05
C ILE A 68 -12.06 6.40 -3.73
N GLY A 69 -13.27 6.55 -4.28
CA GLY A 69 -13.72 7.79 -4.91
C GLY A 69 -13.84 8.95 -3.91
N ILE A 70 -14.44 8.72 -2.73
CA ILE A 70 -14.49 9.77 -1.69
C ILE A 70 -13.09 10.08 -1.16
N PHE A 71 -12.24 9.06 -1.02
CA PHE A 71 -10.85 9.28 -0.65
C PHE A 71 -10.14 10.21 -1.66
N GLU A 72 -10.22 9.90 -2.95
CA GLU A 72 -9.55 10.65 -4.00
C GLU A 72 -10.15 12.03 -4.25
N GLU A 73 -11.48 12.14 -4.34
CA GLU A 73 -12.15 13.39 -4.74
C GLU A 73 -12.37 14.36 -3.59
N ARG A 74 -12.34 13.89 -2.34
CA ARG A 74 -12.64 14.73 -1.16
C ARG A 74 -11.54 14.71 -0.11
N ILE A 75 -11.09 13.54 0.32
CA ILE A 75 -10.12 13.45 1.42
C ILE A 75 -8.75 13.95 0.98
N ILE A 76 -8.25 13.55 -0.20
CA ILE A 76 -6.94 13.99 -0.71
C ILE A 76 -6.85 15.51 -0.85
N PRO A 77 -7.82 16.22 -1.47
CA PRO A 77 -7.80 17.68 -1.52
C PRO A 77 -7.73 18.35 -0.15
N GLU A 78 -8.51 17.87 0.83
CA GLU A 78 -8.49 18.38 2.20
C GLU A 78 -7.13 18.13 2.88
N LEU A 79 -6.56 16.93 2.73
CA LEU A 79 -5.23 16.62 3.25
C LEU A 79 -4.16 17.53 2.65
N ASN A 80 -4.18 17.73 1.33
CA ASN A 80 -3.25 18.61 0.64
C ASN A 80 -3.38 20.09 1.08
N ALA A 81 -4.55 20.52 1.52
CA ALA A 81 -4.81 21.88 2.01
C ALA A 81 -4.59 22.04 3.53
N SER A 82 -4.51 20.92 4.28
CA SER A 82 -4.51 20.93 5.75
C SER A 82 -3.21 21.40 6.40
N GLY A 83 -2.08 21.36 5.68
CA GLY A 83 -0.76 21.62 6.24
C GLY A 83 -0.24 20.50 7.16
N MET A 84 -0.82 19.30 7.08
CA MET A 84 -0.31 18.11 7.78
C MET A 84 1.04 17.68 7.19
N ASP A 85 1.92 17.13 8.01
CA ASP A 85 3.25 16.71 7.59
C ASP A 85 3.23 15.37 6.84
N PHE A 86 2.30 14.48 7.17
CA PHE A 86 2.12 13.19 6.51
C PHE A 86 0.76 12.54 6.81
N MET A 87 0.45 11.46 6.10
CA MET A 87 -0.73 10.61 6.34
C MET A 87 -0.31 9.20 6.79
N VAL A 88 -1.06 8.61 7.72
CA VAL A 88 -1.00 7.20 8.08
C VAL A 88 -2.32 6.53 7.72
N SER A 89 -2.25 5.42 6.98
CA SER A 89 -3.37 4.51 6.82
C SER A 89 -3.35 3.43 7.91
N ALA A 90 -4.46 3.27 8.62
CA ALA A 90 -4.70 2.24 9.63
C ALA A 90 -5.14 0.88 9.04
N GLY A 91 -4.92 0.67 7.73
CA GLY A 91 -5.08 -0.62 7.06
C GLY A 91 -6.41 -0.75 6.32
N ASN A 92 -6.58 -1.87 5.62
CA ASN A 92 -7.71 -2.09 4.70
C ASN A 92 -7.84 -0.96 3.68
N ALA A 93 -6.71 -0.52 3.13
CA ALA A 93 -6.68 0.49 2.09
C ALA A 93 -7.19 -0.07 0.75
N VAL A 94 -7.01 -1.38 0.51
CA VAL A 94 -7.60 -2.10 -0.63
C VAL A 94 -8.79 -2.96 -0.23
N SER A 95 -9.68 -3.24 -1.19
CA SER A 95 -10.82 -4.17 -1.01
C SER A 95 -10.44 -5.64 -1.15
N GLY A 96 -9.17 -5.92 -1.47
CA GLY A 96 -8.59 -7.25 -1.64
C GLY A 96 -7.15 -7.09 -2.16
N GLY A 97 -6.29 -8.07 -1.87
CA GLY A 97 -4.84 -7.99 -2.13
C GLY A 97 -4.42 -8.24 -3.58
N GLY A 98 -5.35 -8.17 -4.54
CA GLY A 98 -5.06 -8.30 -5.95
C GLY A 98 -4.24 -7.14 -6.51
N GLU A 99 -3.37 -7.43 -7.48
CA GLU A 99 -2.49 -6.44 -8.14
C GLU A 99 -3.21 -5.18 -8.62
N GLY A 100 -4.36 -5.35 -9.28
CA GLY A 100 -5.13 -4.23 -9.80
C GLY A 100 -5.64 -3.30 -8.69
N LYS A 101 -5.89 -3.83 -7.49
CA LYS A 101 -6.36 -3.04 -6.33
C LYS A 101 -5.22 -2.20 -5.75
N TYR A 102 -4.03 -2.77 -5.60
CA TYR A 102 -2.86 -1.99 -5.18
C TYR A 102 -2.48 -0.91 -6.19
N ARG A 103 -2.57 -1.21 -7.49
CA ARG A 103 -2.31 -0.20 -8.53
C ARG A 103 -3.34 0.92 -8.50
N ALA A 104 -4.62 0.61 -8.33
CA ALA A 104 -5.66 1.62 -8.17
C ALA A 104 -5.41 2.50 -6.93
N LEU A 105 -5.10 1.87 -5.79
CA LEU A 105 -4.75 2.59 -4.55
C LEU A 105 -3.53 3.50 -4.77
N TYR A 106 -2.46 3.00 -5.36
CA TYR A 106 -1.25 3.79 -5.65
C TYR A 106 -1.55 4.96 -6.60
N GLY A 107 -2.43 4.74 -7.58
CA GLY A 107 -2.94 5.80 -8.45
C GLY A 107 -3.59 6.93 -7.66
N SER A 108 -4.54 6.62 -6.77
CA SER A 108 -5.18 7.63 -5.93
C SER A 108 -4.17 8.30 -4.99
N LEU A 109 -3.29 7.54 -4.34
CA LEU A 109 -2.25 8.06 -3.43
C LEU A 109 -1.24 8.98 -4.14
N SER A 110 -1.01 8.79 -5.44
CA SER A 110 -0.11 9.66 -6.22
C SER A 110 -0.58 11.10 -6.35
N HIS A 111 -1.83 11.40 -5.97
CA HIS A 111 -2.39 12.75 -5.90
C HIS A 111 -2.15 13.45 -4.55
N LEU A 112 -1.58 12.77 -3.55
CA LEU A 112 -1.15 13.39 -2.30
C LEU A 112 0.14 14.18 -2.49
N ASN A 113 0.18 15.39 -1.92
CA ASN A 113 1.36 16.25 -1.88
C ASN A 113 2.22 16.04 -0.63
N ILE A 114 1.69 15.28 0.33
CA ILE A 114 2.33 14.93 1.61
C ILE A 114 2.68 13.44 1.59
N PRO A 115 3.77 13.03 2.26
CA PRO A 115 4.14 11.63 2.31
C PRO A 115 3.10 10.79 3.07
N TYR A 116 3.08 9.49 2.78
CA TYR A 116 2.12 8.56 3.39
C TYR A 116 2.72 7.22 3.80
N LEU A 117 2.11 6.62 4.81
CA LEU A 117 2.48 5.30 5.34
C LEU A 117 1.25 4.42 5.40
N LEU A 118 1.36 3.17 4.97
CA LEU A 118 0.27 2.19 5.01
C LEU A 118 0.56 1.09 6.03
N THR A 119 -0.43 0.72 6.83
CA THR A 119 -0.38 -0.52 7.61
C THR A 119 -0.96 -1.69 6.83
N PHE A 120 -0.49 -2.88 7.17
CA PHE A 120 -1.01 -4.13 6.63
C PHE A 120 -2.32 -4.52 7.34
N GLY A 121 -3.38 -4.75 6.56
CA GLY A 121 -4.71 -5.12 7.06
C GLY A 121 -5.24 -6.42 6.44
N ALA A 122 -6.44 -6.81 6.86
CA ALA A 122 -7.04 -8.09 6.48
C ALA A 122 -7.26 -8.20 4.97
N HIS A 123 -7.75 -7.14 4.33
CA HIS A 123 -7.96 -7.14 2.88
C HIS A 123 -6.63 -7.13 2.11
N GLU A 124 -5.56 -6.56 2.66
CA GLU A 124 -4.22 -6.68 2.07
C GLU A 124 -3.69 -8.13 2.09
N HIS A 125 -4.17 -8.96 3.01
CA HIS A 125 -3.79 -10.37 3.09
C HIS A 125 -4.46 -11.25 2.03
N GLU A 126 -5.67 -10.89 1.60
CA GLU A 126 -6.45 -11.63 0.61
C GLU A 126 -5.74 -11.75 -0.76
N ASP A 127 -6.16 -12.68 -1.61
CA ASP A 127 -5.66 -12.82 -2.99
C ASP A 127 -4.13 -12.90 -3.15
N PHE A 128 -3.44 -13.52 -2.18
CA PHE A 128 -1.98 -13.56 -2.10
C PHE A 128 -1.32 -12.16 -2.02
N GLY A 129 -2.07 -11.17 -1.53
CA GLY A 129 -1.67 -9.77 -1.47
C GLY A 129 -0.51 -9.50 -0.54
N SER A 130 -0.28 -10.35 0.47
CA SER A 130 0.84 -10.21 1.40
C SER A 130 2.21 -10.05 0.69
N PHE A 131 2.46 -10.82 -0.37
CA PHE A 131 3.69 -10.70 -1.16
C PHE A 131 3.74 -9.39 -1.95
N ARG A 132 2.61 -9.02 -2.57
CA ARG A 132 2.50 -7.79 -3.37
C ARG A 132 2.64 -6.55 -2.51
N PHE A 133 2.01 -6.53 -1.35
CA PHE A 133 2.17 -5.47 -0.36
C PHE A 133 3.64 -5.29 0.01
N TYR A 134 4.33 -6.41 0.27
CA TYR A 134 5.75 -6.39 0.62
C TYR A 134 6.62 -5.82 -0.51
N ASP A 135 6.41 -6.29 -1.74
CA ASP A 135 7.16 -5.84 -2.91
C ASP A 135 6.89 -4.34 -3.21
N HIS A 136 5.63 -3.93 -3.15
CA HIS A 136 5.19 -2.60 -3.54
C HIS A 136 5.41 -1.53 -2.47
N PHE A 137 5.01 -1.80 -1.24
CA PHE A 137 4.97 -0.80 -0.16
C PHE A 137 6.08 -1.04 0.85
N GLY A 138 6.21 -2.28 1.35
CA GLY A 138 7.26 -2.67 2.27
C GLY A 138 6.79 -3.65 3.35
N PRO A 139 7.54 -3.79 4.46
CA PRO A 139 7.27 -4.79 5.49
C PRO A 139 5.88 -4.67 6.12
N HIS A 140 5.31 -5.79 6.58
CA HIS A 140 3.97 -5.85 7.20
C HIS A 140 3.90 -5.16 8.56
N PHE A 141 5.02 -5.13 9.28
CA PHE A 141 5.20 -4.42 10.54
C PHE A 141 6.57 -3.73 10.49
N TYR A 142 6.65 -2.51 11.00
CA TYR A 142 7.86 -1.69 10.94
C TYR A 142 7.78 -0.53 11.93
N SER A 143 8.88 0.18 12.10
CA SER A 143 8.93 1.39 12.92
C SER A 143 9.68 2.48 12.20
N ILE A 144 9.25 3.72 12.38
CA ILE A 144 9.95 4.89 11.86
C ILE A 144 10.14 5.90 12.98
N ARG A 145 11.06 6.84 12.73
CA ARG A 145 11.24 8.01 13.60
C ARG A 145 10.79 9.25 12.83
N ALA A 146 9.75 9.90 13.32
CA ALA A 146 9.28 11.20 12.84
C ALA A 146 9.60 12.24 13.91
N GLY A 147 10.61 13.08 13.63
CA GLY A 147 11.12 14.04 14.61
C GLY A 147 11.57 13.40 15.93
N SER A 148 10.94 13.80 17.03
CA SER A 148 11.21 13.25 18.37
C SER A 148 10.33 12.06 18.78
N SER A 149 9.44 11.62 17.88
CA SER A 149 8.49 10.53 18.10
C SER A 149 8.87 9.28 17.32
N ARG A 150 8.57 8.12 17.90
CA ARG A 150 8.61 6.82 17.21
C ARG A 150 7.18 6.37 16.89
N LEU A 151 6.94 6.09 15.62
CA LEU A 151 5.70 5.47 15.14
C LEU A 151 6.00 4.00 14.87
N ILE A 152 5.18 3.12 15.43
CA ILE A 152 5.33 1.67 15.36
C ILE A 152 4.08 1.10 14.72
N PHE A 153 4.26 0.33 13.66
CA PHE A 153 3.18 -0.25 12.89
C PHE A 153 3.21 -1.77 13.08
N LEU A 154 2.09 -2.31 13.57
CA LEU A 154 1.94 -3.73 13.86
C LEU A 154 0.97 -4.39 12.88
N ASP A 155 1.30 -5.62 12.51
CA ASP A 155 0.44 -6.52 11.75
C ASP A 155 -0.50 -7.27 12.71
N SER A 156 -1.78 -6.92 12.66
CA SER A 156 -2.83 -7.58 13.45
C SER A 156 -3.59 -8.67 12.67
N THR A 157 -3.20 -8.98 11.43
CA THR A 157 -3.89 -9.94 10.56
C THR A 157 -3.61 -11.40 10.88
N GLY A 158 -2.55 -11.65 11.64
CA GLY A 158 -2.04 -13.00 11.93
C GLY A 158 -1.08 -13.55 10.86
N LYS A 159 -0.80 -12.79 9.79
CA LYS A 159 0.20 -13.16 8.76
C LYS A 159 1.61 -13.25 9.35
N THR A 160 1.93 -12.38 10.31
CA THR A 160 3.17 -12.39 11.07
C THR A 160 2.98 -13.17 12.38
N PRO A 161 3.86 -14.11 12.73
CA PRO A 161 3.79 -14.82 14.01
C PRO A 161 3.81 -13.85 15.20
N TRP A 162 2.75 -13.88 16.01
CA TRP A 162 2.54 -12.95 17.14
C TRP A 162 3.73 -12.91 18.11
N GLN A 163 4.29 -14.07 18.48
CA GLN A 163 5.42 -14.15 19.40
C GLN A 163 6.67 -13.45 18.88
N TRP A 164 6.91 -13.53 17.56
CA TRP A 164 8.04 -12.86 16.93
C TRP A 164 7.85 -11.35 16.95
N GLN A 165 6.65 -10.90 16.55
CA GLN A 165 6.30 -9.49 16.54
C GLN A 165 6.36 -8.86 17.93
N MET A 166 5.88 -9.55 18.97
CA MET A 166 5.97 -9.06 20.35
C MET A 166 7.39 -9.04 20.89
N ARG A 167 8.23 -10.01 20.51
CA ARG A 167 9.67 -9.96 20.85
C ARG A 167 10.34 -8.73 20.24
N TRP A 168 10.15 -8.54 18.93
CA TRP A 168 10.67 -7.38 18.20
C TRP A 168 10.18 -6.06 18.82
N LEU A 169 8.90 -5.98 19.17
CA LEU A 169 8.32 -4.79 19.81
C LEU A 169 8.97 -4.50 21.18
N ASN A 170 9.16 -5.54 22.00
CA ASN A 170 9.78 -5.37 23.32
C ASN A 170 11.25 -4.94 23.21
N GLU A 171 12.01 -5.52 22.29
CA GLU A 171 13.39 -5.11 21.99
C GLU A 171 13.43 -3.65 21.53
N LEU A 172 12.57 -3.28 20.57
CA LEU A 172 12.46 -1.92 20.05
C LEU A 172 12.11 -0.90 21.14
N LEU A 173 11.19 -1.23 22.05
CA LEU A 173 10.76 -0.35 23.14
C LEU A 173 11.81 -0.25 24.27
N GLY A 174 12.62 -1.29 24.46
CA GLY A 174 13.73 -1.31 25.42
C GLY A 174 14.89 -0.42 25.00
N GLU A 175 15.14 -0.30 23.70
CA GLU A 175 16.21 0.55 23.13
C GLU A 175 15.73 1.97 22.78
N ASP A 176 14.42 2.23 22.77
CA ASP A 176 13.87 3.48 22.25
C ASP A 176 14.08 4.68 23.20
N THR A 177 14.77 5.70 22.71
CA THR A 177 15.00 6.99 23.40
C THR A 177 14.07 8.12 22.94
N SER A 178 13.04 7.81 22.14
CA SER A 178 12.08 8.80 21.64
C SER A 178 11.26 9.41 22.78
N LYS A 179 10.86 10.69 22.64
CA LYS A 179 10.09 11.41 23.66
C LYS A 179 8.63 10.94 23.71
N ALA A 180 8.10 10.52 22.56
CA ALA A 180 6.76 9.99 22.42
C ALA A 180 6.76 8.73 21.55
N ARG A 181 5.81 7.85 21.83
CA ARG A 181 5.64 6.55 21.18
C ARG A 181 4.18 6.41 20.77
N ILE A 182 3.96 6.06 19.51
CA ILE A 182 2.63 5.81 18.94
C ILE A 182 2.65 4.39 18.39
N LEU A 183 1.70 3.58 18.84
CA LEU A 183 1.54 2.15 18.56
C LEU A 183 0.24 1.92 17.78
#